data_AF-A0A396II51-F1
#
_entry.id   AF-A0A396II51-F1
#
_cell.length_a   1.000
_cell.length_b   1.000
_cell.length_c   1.000
_cell.angle_alpha   90.00
_cell.angle_beta   90.00
_cell.angle_gamma   90.00
#
_symmetry.space_group_name_H-M   'P 1'
#
loop_
_entity.id
_entity.type
_entity.pdbx_description
1 polymer ?
#
loop_
_entity_poly.entity_id
_entity_poly.type
_entity_poly.pdbx_seq_one_letter_code
_entity_poly.pdbx_strand_id
1 'polypeptide(L)'
;MFCGGDDNCVEPSSAFTKLNSLVIDRCAIRDAQTLRISSETLVNLAMHESSYDFDKIQLFTQSLCTFTYTGHPDQRICGSGLSSVKLVNIAAEIYFCWEKPAMLLLSWLQDLADVKSLTVSSTTLQDDRSSNEDKVENCQPNVATA
;
A
#
# COMPACT_ATOMS: atom_id res chain seq x y z
N MET A 1 10.49 -4.16 -11.04
CA MET A 1 11.36 -4.77 -10.03
C MET A 1 12.39 -3.74 -9.61
N PHE A 2 12.48 -3.46 -8.32
CA PHE A 2 13.54 -2.63 -7.77
C PHE A 2 14.48 -3.47 -6.91
N CYS A 3 15.78 -3.17 -6.95
CA CYS A 3 16.79 -3.87 -6.17
C CYS A 3 17.30 -2.97 -5.05
N GLY A 4 17.29 -3.49 -3.83
CA GLY A 4 17.93 -2.90 -2.68
C GLY A 4 19.44 -2.88 -2.81
N GLY A 5 20.06 -1.87 -2.21
CA GLY A 5 21.47 -1.92 -1.81
C GLY A 5 21.59 -2.34 -0.35
N ASP A 6 22.73 -2.04 0.27
CA ASP A 6 23.07 -2.46 1.63
C ASP A 6 22.11 -1.95 2.72
N ASP A 7 21.33 -0.89 2.43
CA ASP A 7 20.47 -0.19 3.39
C ASP A 7 19.09 -0.84 3.60
N ASN A 8 18.86 -2.05 3.05
CA ASN A 8 17.56 -2.77 3.09
C ASN A 8 16.37 -1.93 2.59
N CYS A 9 16.66 -0.93 1.77
CA CYS A 9 15.71 0.07 1.31
C CYS A 9 15.95 0.43 -0.15
N VAL A 10 14.86 0.63 -0.89
CA VAL A 10 14.87 1.10 -2.27
C VAL A 10 14.25 2.49 -2.34
N GLU A 11 14.89 3.41 -3.05
CA GLU A 11 14.39 4.76 -3.27
C GLU A 11 14.33 5.16 -4.75
N PRO A 12 13.29 4.74 -5.48
CA PRO A 12 13.21 4.93 -6.94
C PRO A 12 12.94 6.38 -7.35
N SER A 13 12.43 7.23 -6.44
CA SER A 13 12.06 8.61 -6.75
C SER A 13 13.22 9.61 -6.65
N SER A 14 14.34 9.23 -6.01
CA SER A 14 15.47 10.13 -5.70
C SER A 14 16.08 10.82 -6.93
N ALA A 15 16.08 10.17 -8.09
CA ALA A 15 16.62 10.72 -9.33
C ALA A 15 15.73 11.78 -9.99
N PHE A 16 14.47 11.93 -9.57
CA PHE A 16 13.46 12.72 -10.27
C PHE A 16 13.06 13.98 -9.48
N THR A 17 13.83 15.04 -9.63
CA THR A 17 13.66 16.32 -8.89
C THR A 17 12.40 17.12 -9.24
N LYS A 18 11.65 16.72 -10.28
CA LYS A 18 10.43 17.40 -10.75
C LYS A 18 9.24 16.45 -10.86
N LEU A 19 9.32 15.28 -10.22
CA LEU A 19 8.27 14.27 -10.29
C LEU A 19 7.01 14.77 -9.58
N ASN A 20 5.93 14.98 -10.33
CA ASN A 20 4.64 15.44 -9.79
C ASN A 20 3.63 14.32 -9.56
N SER A 21 3.78 13.21 -10.30
CA SER A 21 2.94 12.04 -10.16
C SER A 21 3.78 10.77 -10.28
N LEU A 22 3.47 9.79 -9.44
CA LEU A 22 4.10 8.47 -9.44
C LEU A 22 3.01 7.41 -9.38
N VAL A 23 3.11 6.44 -10.28
CA VAL A 23 2.29 5.23 -10.26
C VAL A 23 3.21 4.05 -10.02
N ILE A 24 2.87 3.23 -9.02
CA ILE A 24 3.52 1.96 -8.74
C ILE A 24 2.49 0.88 -9.01
N ASP A 25 2.72 0.08 -10.04
CA ASP A 25 1.83 -1.01 -10.43
C ASP A 25 2.62 -2.32 -10.41
N ARG A 26 2.12 -3.33 -9.68
CA ARG A 26 2.69 -4.69 -9.62
C ARG A 26 4.21 -4.71 -9.43
N CYS A 27 4.70 -3.93 -8.48
CA CYS A 27 6.14 -3.79 -8.29
C CYS A 27 6.66 -4.75 -7.22
N ALA A 28 7.61 -5.60 -7.62
CA ALA A 28 8.40 -6.44 -6.74
C ALA A 28 9.67 -5.69 -6.27
N ILE A 29 10.04 -5.91 -5.02
CA ILE A 29 11.29 -5.42 -4.42
C ILE A 29 12.15 -6.63 -4.11
N ARG A 30 13.42 -6.59 -4.50
CA ARG A 30 14.40 -7.64 -4.23
C ARG A 30 15.48 -7.09 -3.32
N ASP A 31 15.94 -7.92 -2.40
CA ASP A 31 17.07 -7.62 -1.50
C ASP A 31 16.83 -6.36 -0.64
N ALA A 32 15.57 -6.01 -0.40
CA ALA A 32 15.14 -4.94 0.48
C ALA A 32 13.72 -5.19 1.01
N GLN A 33 13.44 -4.70 2.21
CA GLN A 33 12.12 -4.81 2.87
C GLN A 33 11.33 -3.50 2.86
N THR A 34 11.97 -2.39 2.52
CA THR A 34 11.34 -1.06 2.56
C THR A 34 11.40 -0.34 1.21
N LEU A 35 10.23 0.07 0.72
CA LEU A 35 10.12 1.04 -0.36
C LEU A 35 10.07 2.45 0.22
N ARG A 36 11.06 3.29 -0.08
CA ARG A 36 11.04 4.70 0.28
C ARG A 36 10.69 5.55 -0.92
N ILE A 37 9.74 6.45 -0.74
CA ILE A 37 9.37 7.46 -1.72
C ILE A 37 9.60 8.82 -1.08
N SER A 38 10.65 9.50 -1.51
CA SER A 38 10.94 10.88 -1.12
C SER A 38 10.89 11.78 -2.34
N SER A 39 10.14 12.87 -2.25
CA SER A 39 10.07 13.88 -3.29
C SER A 39 9.40 15.13 -2.74
N GLU A 40 10.01 16.28 -3.02
CA GLU A 40 9.45 17.59 -2.66
C GLU A 40 8.32 18.02 -3.60
N THR A 41 8.26 17.47 -4.82
CA THR A 41 7.30 17.89 -5.85
C THR A 41 6.18 16.88 -6.07
N LEU A 42 6.24 15.70 -5.45
CA LEU A 42 5.26 14.64 -5.70
C LEU A 42 3.91 15.01 -5.09
N VAL A 43 2.92 15.22 -5.95
CA VAL A 43 1.55 15.61 -5.58
C VAL A 43 0.60 14.42 -5.61
N ASN A 44 0.83 13.46 -6.52
CA ASN A 44 -0.07 12.33 -6.73
C ASN A 44 0.68 11.00 -6.66
N LEU A 45 0.28 10.14 -5.73
CA LEU A 45 0.77 8.76 -5.63
C LEU A 45 -0.39 7.79 -5.88
N ALA A 46 -0.23 6.91 -6.85
CA ALA A 46 -1.12 5.78 -7.07
C ALA A 46 -0.34 4.47 -6.90
N MET A 47 -0.92 3.53 -6.15
CA MET A 47 -0.37 2.20 -5.95
C MET A 47 -1.43 1.17 -6.34
N HIS A 48 -1.05 0.26 -7.22
CA HIS A 48 -1.91 -0.80 -7.74
C HIS A 48 -1.20 -2.14 -7.53
N GLU A 49 -1.90 -3.10 -6.91
CA GLU A 49 -1.45 -4.47 -6.68
C GLU A 49 -0.01 -4.53 -6.14
N SER A 50 0.16 -4.32 -4.84
CA SER A 50 1.48 -4.41 -4.21
C SER A 50 1.95 -5.86 -4.11
N SER A 51 3.25 -6.10 -4.35
CA SER A 51 3.83 -7.44 -4.19
C SER A 51 4.00 -7.80 -2.71
N TYR A 52 3.86 -9.08 -2.36
CA TYR A 52 4.13 -9.63 -1.02
C TYR A 52 5.60 -9.59 -0.60
N ASP A 53 6.51 -9.19 -1.49
CA ASP A 53 7.96 -9.33 -1.30
C ASP A 53 8.59 -8.29 -0.35
N PHE A 54 7.82 -7.36 0.18
CA PHE A 54 8.32 -6.32 1.08
C PHE A 54 7.30 -5.91 2.13
N ASP A 55 7.79 -5.41 3.27
CA ASP A 55 6.98 -5.22 4.47
C ASP A 55 6.40 -3.81 4.60
N LYS A 56 7.09 -2.81 4.00
CA LYS A 56 6.88 -1.42 4.38
C LYS A 56 7.06 -0.43 3.24
N ILE A 57 6.21 0.59 3.24
CA ILE A 57 6.30 1.78 2.39
C ILE A 57 6.52 3.00 3.30
N GLN A 58 7.57 3.77 3.01
CA GLN A 58 7.87 5.03 3.69
C GLN A 58 7.66 6.20 2.74
N LEU A 59 6.81 7.14 3.15
CA LEU A 59 6.51 8.35 2.39
C LEU A 59 7.14 9.57 3.07
N PHE A 60 8.09 10.21 2.39
CA PHE A 60 8.73 11.46 2.79
C PHE A 60 8.45 12.54 1.74
N THR A 61 7.16 12.84 1.57
CA THR A 61 6.65 13.69 0.49
C THR A 61 5.74 14.77 1.07
N GLN A 62 6.27 15.96 1.35
CA GLN A 62 5.51 17.02 2.04
C GLN A 62 4.42 17.67 1.18
N SER A 63 4.46 17.46 -0.14
CA SER A 63 3.49 18.02 -1.10
C SER A 63 2.47 17.00 -1.61
N LEU A 64 2.43 15.80 -1.03
CA LEU A 64 1.55 14.73 -1.48
C LEU A 64 0.10 15.09 -1.16
N CYS A 65 -0.70 15.35 -2.19
CA CYS A 65 -2.09 15.78 -2.04
C CYS A 65 -3.06 14.61 -2.25
N THR A 66 -2.75 13.73 -3.21
CA THR A 66 -3.62 12.63 -3.60
C THR A 66 -2.91 11.30 -3.37
N PHE A 67 -3.58 10.41 -2.64
CA PHE A 67 -3.18 9.02 -2.46
C PHE A 67 -4.26 8.08 -3.00
N THR A 68 -3.89 7.21 -3.94
CA THR A 68 -4.77 6.19 -4.50
C THR A 68 -4.20 4.81 -4.27
N TYR A 69 -5.03 3.89 -3.80
CA TYR A 69 -4.68 2.50 -3.60
C TYR A 69 -5.69 1.56 -4.25
N THR A 70 -5.19 0.51 -4.92
CA THR A 70 -6.00 -0.60 -5.42
C THR A 70 -5.27 -1.93 -5.18
N GLY A 71 -5.95 -2.92 -4.59
CA GLY A 71 -5.39 -4.27 -4.34
C GLY A 71 -5.45 -4.70 -2.87
N HIS A 72 -4.60 -5.66 -2.48
CA HIS A 72 -4.59 -6.25 -1.13
C HIS A 72 -3.69 -5.46 -0.17
N PRO A 73 -4.19 -4.95 0.96
CA PRO A 73 -3.35 -4.24 1.92
C PRO A 73 -2.38 -5.19 2.64
N ASP A 74 -1.14 -5.30 2.16
CA ASP A 74 -0.14 -6.23 2.74
C ASP A 74 1.03 -5.53 3.44
N GLN A 75 1.29 -4.27 3.09
CA GLN A 75 2.41 -3.49 3.60
C GLN A 75 1.97 -2.44 4.60
N ARG A 76 2.84 -2.12 5.56
CA ARG A 76 2.64 -0.94 6.39
C ARG A 76 3.03 0.31 5.61
N ILE A 77 2.16 1.33 5.60
CA ILE A 77 2.53 2.65 5.10
C ILE A 77 2.79 3.56 6.30
N CYS A 78 3.87 4.32 6.29
CA CYS A 78 4.14 5.33 7.30
C CYS A 78 5.00 6.48 6.75
N GLY A 79 5.26 7.49 7.58
CA GLY A 79 6.15 8.60 7.27
C GLY A 79 5.41 9.93 7.24
N SER A 80 6.17 11.02 7.16
CA SER A 80 5.61 12.37 7.24
C SER A 80 4.79 12.77 6.01
N GLY A 81 4.87 12.02 4.90
CA GLY A 81 4.11 12.33 3.70
C GLY A 81 2.60 12.14 3.86
N LEU A 82 2.14 11.27 4.76
CA LEU A 82 0.72 10.94 4.93
C LEU A 82 -0.12 12.11 5.46
N SER A 83 0.45 12.97 6.32
CA SER A 83 -0.27 14.14 6.86
C SER A 83 -0.52 15.23 5.80
N SER A 84 0.24 15.25 4.71
CA SER A 84 -0.01 16.22 3.63
C SER A 84 -1.22 15.86 2.76
N VAL A 85 -1.65 14.59 2.78
CA VAL A 85 -2.69 14.05 1.90
C VAL A 85 -4.05 14.68 2.19
N LYS A 86 -4.74 15.11 1.12
CA LYS A 86 -6.08 15.72 1.19
C LYS A 86 -7.15 14.85 0.53
N LEU A 87 -6.79 14.09 -0.49
CA LEU A 87 -7.69 13.21 -1.22
C LEU A 87 -7.18 11.78 -1.14
N VAL A 88 -8.04 10.87 -0.67
CA VAL A 88 -7.74 9.45 -0.56
C VAL A 88 -8.77 8.65 -1.34
N ASN A 89 -8.31 7.73 -2.18
CA ASN A 89 -9.14 6.76 -2.88
C ASN A 89 -8.63 5.34 -2.62
N ILE A 90 -9.45 4.48 -2.01
CA ILE A 90 -9.06 3.12 -1.62
C ILE A 90 -10.04 2.11 -2.18
N ALA A 91 -9.56 1.30 -3.12
CA ALA A 91 -10.21 0.09 -3.61
C ALA A 91 -9.44 -1.13 -3.11
N ALA A 92 -9.62 -1.46 -1.82
CA ALA A 92 -8.92 -2.57 -1.20
C ALA A 92 -9.71 -3.87 -1.33
N GLU A 93 -8.99 -4.95 -1.58
CA GLU A 93 -9.51 -6.31 -1.53
C GLU A 93 -9.16 -6.91 -0.17
N ILE A 94 -10.16 -7.09 0.69
CA ILE A 94 -9.99 -7.63 2.04
C ILE A 94 -10.69 -8.97 2.10
N TYR A 95 -9.92 -10.05 2.23
CA TYR A 95 -10.47 -11.37 2.49
C TYR A 95 -10.60 -11.59 3.99
N PHE A 96 -11.82 -11.91 4.46
CA PHE A 96 -12.17 -12.06 5.88
C PHE A 96 -11.37 -13.13 6.63
N CYS A 97 -10.80 -14.09 5.91
CA CYS A 97 -9.95 -15.11 6.51
C CYS A 97 -8.63 -14.56 7.06
N TRP A 98 -8.24 -13.33 6.70
CA TRP A 98 -6.99 -12.70 7.13
C TRP A 98 -7.27 -11.40 7.90
N GLU A 99 -6.96 -11.38 9.19
CA GLU A 99 -7.10 -10.17 10.03
C GLU A 99 -6.08 -9.08 9.65
N LYS A 100 -4.91 -9.48 9.13
CA LYS A 100 -3.78 -8.59 8.84
C LYS A 100 -4.13 -7.45 7.87
N PRO A 101 -4.76 -7.68 6.70
CA PRO A 101 -5.12 -6.60 5.78
C PRO A 101 -6.08 -5.57 6.36
N ALA A 102 -7.08 -6.00 7.13
CA ALA A 102 -8.02 -5.08 7.79
C ALA A 102 -7.31 -4.19 8.82
N MET A 103 -6.42 -4.78 9.62
CA MET A 103 -5.61 -4.04 10.59
C MET A 103 -4.63 -3.07 9.93
N LEU A 104 -4.03 -3.45 8.80
CA LEU A 104 -3.15 -2.58 8.02
C LEU A 104 -3.93 -1.39 7.45
N LEU A 105 -5.08 -1.64 6.82
CA LEU A 105 -5.92 -0.56 6.30
C LEU A 105 -6.34 0.41 7.42
N LEU A 106 -6.74 -0.10 8.58
CA LEU A 106 -7.07 0.74 9.74
C LEU A 106 -5.89 1.61 10.16
N SER A 107 -4.68 1.05 10.19
CA SER A 107 -3.47 1.82 10.53
C SER A 107 -3.19 2.94 9.52
N TRP A 108 -3.42 2.70 8.22
CA TRP A 108 -3.25 3.73 7.20
C TRP A 108 -4.23 4.88 7.41
N LEU A 109 -5.50 4.55 7.68
CA LEU A 109 -6.54 5.54 7.91
C LEU A 109 -6.27 6.41 9.15
N GLN A 110 -5.66 5.84 10.19
CA GLN A 110 -5.24 6.59 11.38
C GLN A 110 -4.13 7.60 11.08
N ASP A 111 -3.16 7.23 10.23
CA ASP A 111 -2.04 8.09 9.86
C ASP A 111 -2.44 9.16 8.81
N LEU A 112 -3.56 8.96 8.10
CA LEU A 112 -4.16 9.89 7.13
C LEU A 112 -5.02 10.97 7.82
N ALA A 113 -4.46 11.66 8.82
CA ALA A 113 -5.22 12.51 9.74
C ALA A 113 -5.84 13.79 9.12
N ASP A 114 -5.24 14.36 8.07
CA ASP A 114 -5.65 15.66 7.51
C ASP A 114 -6.46 15.56 6.19
N VAL A 115 -7.04 14.39 5.93
CA VAL A 115 -7.81 14.09 4.71
C VAL A 115 -9.11 14.90 4.67
N LYS A 116 -9.37 15.52 3.51
CA LYS A 116 -10.60 16.28 3.24
C LYS A 116 -11.66 15.44 2.54
N SER A 117 -11.25 14.46 1.75
CA SER A 117 -12.15 13.56 1.03
C SER A 117 -11.58 12.15 1.01
N LEU A 118 -12.38 11.20 1.48
CA LEU A 118 -12.09 9.78 1.46
C LEU A 118 -13.13 9.09 0.59
N THR A 119 -12.67 8.44 -0.47
CA THR A 119 -13.47 7.53 -1.29
C THR A 119 -13.01 6.11 -1.02
N VAL A 120 -13.95 5.23 -0.70
CA VAL A 120 -13.72 3.81 -0.48
C VAL A 120 -14.64 2.99 -1.38
N SER A 121 -14.12 1.92 -1.97
CA SER A 121 -14.92 1.01 -2.78
C SER A 121 -15.87 0.17 -1.91
N SER A 122 -16.94 -0.37 -2.51
CA SER A 122 -17.85 -1.27 -1.80
C SER A 122 -17.16 -2.56 -1.34
N THR A 123 -16.22 -3.08 -2.14
CA THR A 123 -15.45 -4.29 -1.79
C THR A 123 -14.55 -4.06 -0.57
N THR A 124 -14.07 -2.83 -0.36
CA THR A 124 -13.32 -2.45 0.84
C THR A 124 -14.17 -2.57 2.12
N LEU A 125 -15.48 -2.35 2.02
CA LEU A 125 -16.40 -2.25 3.17
C LEU A 125 -17.27 -3.50 3.38
N GLN A 126 -17.29 -4.42 2.43
CA GLN A 126 -18.24 -5.52 2.40
C GLN A 126 -17.93 -6.51 3.53
N ASP A 127 -18.89 -6.78 4.43
CA ASP A 127 -18.86 -7.89 5.41
C ASP A 127 -19.31 -9.18 4.71
N ASP A 128 -18.40 -10.10 4.41
CA ASP A 128 -18.75 -11.36 3.75
C ASP A 128 -19.32 -12.37 4.76
N ARG A 129 -20.49 -12.03 5.32
CA ARG A 129 -21.30 -12.97 6.13
C ARG A 129 -22.33 -13.74 5.28
N SER A 130 -22.19 -13.75 3.95
CA SER A 130 -23.12 -14.46 3.06
C SER A 130 -22.62 -15.79 2.51
N SER A 131 -21.41 -16.24 2.85
CA SER A 131 -20.93 -17.56 2.45
C SER A 131 -21.26 -18.61 3.53
N ASN A 132 -22.54 -19.01 3.61
CA ASN A 132 -22.93 -20.22 4.34
C ASN A 132 -22.38 -21.45 3.61
N GLU A 133 -21.70 -22.29 4.39
CA GLU A 133 -21.44 -23.74 4.20
C GLU A 133 -20.68 -24.18 2.93
N ASP A 134 -19.62 -24.97 3.14
CA ASP A 134 -18.77 -25.61 2.12
C ASP A 134 -17.74 -24.75 1.37
N LYS A 135 -16.67 -24.36 2.08
CA LYS A 135 -15.25 -24.50 1.64
C LYS A 135 -14.29 -23.99 2.71
N VAL A 136 -14.12 -24.78 3.76
CA VAL A 136 -12.91 -24.72 4.60
C VAL A 136 -11.84 -25.55 3.89
N GLU A 137 -11.23 -24.98 2.85
CA GLU A 137 -9.95 -25.46 2.30
C GLU A 137 -9.41 -24.41 1.33
N ASN A 138 -8.10 -24.14 1.39
CA ASN A 138 -7.34 -23.15 0.60
C ASN A 138 -7.39 -21.67 1.04
N CYS A 139 -6.98 -21.39 2.29
CA CYS A 139 -6.44 -20.06 2.66
C CYS A 139 -4.93 -20.10 2.94
N GLN A 140 -4.20 -21.09 2.43
CA GLN A 140 -2.73 -21.12 2.48
C GLN A 140 -2.14 -21.08 1.07
N PRO A 141 -1.09 -20.28 0.82
CA PRO A 141 -0.21 -20.53 -0.31
C PRO A 141 0.48 -21.88 -0.07
N ASN A 142 0.44 -22.76 -1.08
CA ASN A 142 1.20 -24.01 -1.08
C ASN A 142 2.69 -23.67 -0.89
N VAL A 143 3.20 -23.82 0.33
CA VAL A 143 4.63 -23.86 0.58
C VAL A 143 5.12 -25.20 0.03
N ALA A 144 5.50 -25.20 -1.25
CA ALA A 144 6.29 -26.29 -1.82
C ALA A 144 7.69 -26.20 -1.22
N THR A 145 7.93 -26.95 -0.15
CA THR A 145 9.28 -27.29 0.31
C THR A 145 9.86 -28.35 -0.63
N ALA A 146 11.12 -28.12 -1.01
CA ALA A 146 11.92 -28.81 -2.02
C ALA A 146 12.05 -30.33 -1.88
#